data_AF-A0A8J3IKU7-F1
#
_entry.id   AF-A0A8J3IKU7-F1
#
_cell.length_a   1.000
_cell.length_b   1.000
_cell.length_c   1.000
_cell.angle_alpha   90.00
_cell.angle_beta   90.00
_cell.angle_gamma   90.00
#
_symmetry.space_group_name_H-M   'P 1'
#
loop_
_entity.id
_entity.type
_entity.pdbx_description
1 polymer ?
#
loop_
_entity_poly.entity_id
_entity_poly.type
_entity_poly.pdbx_seq_one_letter_code
_entity_poly.pdbx_strand_id
1 'polypeptide(L)'
;MSDFIESAKNLVNSAVSRTGWEAQKQMRVRGKQGEIDKLLEQRQKLLDDLALTAMNLYQQGALTDSRLSRLCASVLELDHDVKTREGQLQDIKNEAYSPDQYGSVQTPDYTPPPVNPTPSANAGTSQQAGASAGAQSLCPNCGQPIRANALYCRNCGAKLR
;
A
#
# COMPACT_ATOMS: atom_id res chain seq x y z
N MET A 1 -60.63 -1.86 -24.59
CA MET A 1 -59.59 -0.82 -24.78
C MET A 1 -59.24 -0.08 -23.47
N SER A 2 -60.03 -0.25 -22.40
CA SER A 2 -59.81 0.28 -21.04
C SER A 2 -58.68 -0.42 -20.26
N ASP A 3 -58.54 -1.74 -20.41
CA ASP A 3 -57.57 -2.53 -19.62
C ASP A 3 -56.09 -2.17 -19.89
N PHE A 4 -55.79 -1.72 -21.12
CA PHE A 4 -54.45 -1.25 -21.48
C PHE A 4 -54.09 0.07 -20.79
N ILE A 5 -55.07 0.99 -20.69
CA ILE A 5 -54.87 2.28 -20.02
C ILE A 5 -54.74 2.08 -18.49
N GLU A 6 -55.49 1.15 -17.91
CA GLU A 6 -55.39 0.77 -16.49
C GLU A 6 -54.01 0.18 -16.17
N SER A 7 -53.53 -0.76 -16.99
CA SER A 7 -52.21 -1.39 -16.85
C SER A 7 -51.07 -0.37 -16.95
N ALA A 8 -51.15 0.55 -17.92
CA ALA A 8 -50.17 1.63 -18.06
C ALA A 8 -50.13 2.56 -16.84
N LYS A 9 -51.29 2.94 -16.28
CA LYS A 9 -51.37 3.77 -15.06
C LYS A 9 -50.78 3.05 -13.84
N ASN A 10 -51.05 1.76 -13.67
CA ASN A 10 -50.53 0.97 -12.55
C ASN A 10 -49.00 0.75 -12.65
N LEU A 11 -48.46 0.57 -13.86
CA LEU A 11 -47.02 0.48 -14.08
C LEU A 11 -46.31 1.81 -13.76
N VAL A 12 -46.88 2.94 -14.18
CA VAL A 12 -46.34 4.27 -13.87
C VAL A 12 -46.40 4.56 -12.36
N ASN A 13 -47.50 4.23 -11.69
CA ASN A 13 -47.64 4.40 -10.23
C ASN A 13 -46.66 3.50 -9.44
N SER A 14 -46.44 2.26 -9.86
CA SER A 14 -45.49 1.35 -9.19
C SER A 14 -44.04 1.77 -9.42
N ALA A 15 -43.70 2.26 -10.62
CA ALA A 15 -42.38 2.83 -10.91
C ALA A 15 -42.11 4.11 -10.09
N VAL A 16 -43.07 5.03 -10.00
CA VAL A 16 -42.90 6.28 -9.22
C VAL A 16 -42.75 5.99 -7.72
N SER A 17 -43.49 5.02 -7.21
CA SER A 17 -43.43 4.59 -5.80
C SER A 17 -42.10 3.92 -5.48
N ARG A 18 -41.58 3.09 -6.39
CA ARG A 18 -40.25 2.48 -6.27
C ARG A 18 -39.14 3.52 -6.28
N THR A 19 -39.16 4.46 -7.23
CA THR A 19 -38.17 5.53 -7.30
C THR A 19 -38.22 6.42 -6.05
N GLY A 20 -39.41 6.76 -5.55
CA GLY A 20 -39.56 7.52 -4.31
C GLY A 20 -39.02 6.78 -3.08
N TRP A 21 -39.30 5.48 -2.98
CA TRP A 21 -38.78 4.63 -1.91
C TRP A 21 -37.25 4.49 -1.98
N GLU A 22 -36.69 4.28 -3.17
CA GLU A 22 -35.25 4.19 -3.41
C GLU A 22 -34.55 5.51 -3.04
N ALA A 23 -35.12 6.66 -3.41
CA ALA A 23 -34.63 7.98 -3.03
C ALA A 23 -34.68 8.19 -1.50
N GLN A 24 -35.79 7.84 -0.84
CA GLN A 24 -35.92 7.97 0.62
C GLN A 24 -34.95 7.04 1.37
N LYS A 25 -34.75 5.82 0.87
CA LYS A 25 -33.72 4.90 1.37
C LYS A 25 -32.33 5.52 1.22
N GLN A 26 -32.00 6.04 0.04
CA GLN A 26 -30.71 6.65 -0.22
C GLN A 26 -30.44 7.86 0.69
N MET A 27 -31.45 8.68 0.96
CA MET A 27 -31.32 9.81 1.89
C MET A 27 -31.03 9.36 3.32
N ARG A 28 -31.72 8.32 3.82
CA ARG A 28 -31.44 7.74 5.14
C ARG A 28 -30.04 7.14 5.22
N VAL A 29 -29.61 6.43 4.17
CA VAL A 29 -28.26 5.86 4.07
C VAL A 29 -27.21 6.98 4.11
N ARG A 30 -27.38 8.05 3.31
CA ARG A 30 -26.47 9.20 3.32
C ARG A 30 -26.43 9.91 4.67
N GLY A 31 -27.58 10.05 5.34
CA GLY A 31 -27.65 10.59 6.69
C GLY A 31 -26.83 9.78 7.68
N LYS A 32 -26.98 8.45 7.68
CA LYS A 32 -26.17 7.56 8.53
C LYS A 32 -24.70 7.53 8.13
N GLN A 33 -24.39 7.59 6.85
CA GLN A 33 -23.00 7.69 6.39
C GLN A 33 -22.34 8.96 6.95
N GLY A 34 -23.01 10.12 6.87
CA GLY A 34 -22.49 11.36 7.44
C GLY A 34 -22.37 11.36 8.96
N GLU A 35 -23.26 10.66 9.69
CA GLU A 35 -23.09 10.44 11.14
C GLU A 35 -21.85 9.59 11.44
N ILE A 36 -21.63 8.52 10.69
CA ILE A 36 -20.43 7.66 10.82
C ILE A 36 -19.17 8.47 10.53
N ASP A 37 -19.14 9.24 9.45
CA ASP A 37 -17.97 10.03 9.06
C ASP A 37 -17.59 11.03 10.17
N LYS A 38 -18.58 11.69 10.78
CA LYS A 38 -18.35 12.58 11.93
C LYS A 38 -17.78 11.85 13.14
N LEU A 39 -18.30 10.65 13.45
CA LEU A 39 -17.78 9.84 14.56
C LEU A 39 -16.34 9.37 14.30
N LEU A 40 -16.00 9.05 13.05
CA LEU A 40 -14.63 8.69 12.67
C LEU A 40 -13.68 9.88 12.79
N GLU A 41 -14.09 11.08 12.36
CA GLU A 41 -13.31 12.30 12.54
C GLU A 41 -13.08 12.62 14.02
N GLN A 42 -14.13 12.54 14.84
CA GLN A 42 -14.03 12.72 16.29
C GLN A 42 -13.08 11.70 16.94
N ARG A 43 -13.17 10.43 16.52
CA ARG A 43 -12.26 9.38 16.99
C ARG A 43 -10.82 9.68 16.61
N GLN A 44 -10.57 10.11 15.37
CA GLN A 44 -9.22 10.43 14.92
C GLN A 44 -8.62 11.57 15.75
N LYS A 45 -9.39 12.65 15.96
CA LYS A 45 -8.95 13.78 16.79
C LYS A 45 -8.56 13.34 18.21
N LEU A 46 -9.36 12.47 18.83
CA LEU A 46 -9.05 11.95 20.17
C LEU A 46 -7.78 11.09 20.19
N LEU A 47 -7.52 10.33 19.12
CA LEU A 47 -6.28 9.56 19.00
C LEU A 47 -5.07 10.47 18.80
N ASP A 48 -5.21 11.56 18.05
CA ASP A 48 -4.14 12.55 17.86
C ASP A 48 -3.82 13.26 19.19
N ASP A 49 -4.84 13.72 19.92
CA ASP A 49 -4.68 14.33 21.24
C ASP A 49 -4.04 13.35 22.25
N LEU A 50 -4.44 12.07 22.21
CA LEU A 50 -3.83 11.00 23.01
C LEU A 50 -2.34 10.84 22.67
N ALA A 51 -1.99 10.80 21.38
CA ALA A 51 -0.61 10.64 20.93
C ALA A 51 0.26 11.83 21.37
N LEU A 52 -0.22 13.06 21.22
CA LEU A 52 0.46 14.27 21.67
C LEU A 52 0.70 14.26 23.18
N THR A 53 -0.31 13.89 23.96
CA THR A 53 -0.21 13.79 25.41
C THR A 53 0.79 12.71 25.83
N ALA A 54 0.73 11.53 25.21
CA ALA A 54 1.66 10.44 25.49
C ALA A 54 3.12 10.84 25.15
N MET A 55 3.33 11.52 24.02
CA MET A 55 4.65 12.01 23.62
C MET A 55 5.20 13.07 24.57
N ASN A 56 4.33 13.97 25.06
CA ASN A 56 4.72 14.98 26.03
C ASN A 56 5.16 14.34 27.37
N LEU A 57 4.40 13.36 27.86
CA LEU A 57 4.76 12.59 29.07
C LEU A 57 6.04 11.76 28.88
N TYR A 58 6.22 11.17 27.70
CA TYR A 58 7.43 10.42 27.34
C TYR A 58 8.67 11.33 27.38
N GLN A 59 8.60 12.52 26.76
CA GLN A 59 9.68 13.50 26.76
C GLN A 59 10.03 14.01 28.16
N GLN A 60 9.04 14.10 29.06
CA GLN A 60 9.24 14.47 30.47
C GLN A 60 9.76 13.31 31.33
N GLY A 61 9.84 12.08 30.79
CA GLY A 61 10.18 10.90 31.56
C GLY A 61 9.13 10.49 32.59
N ALA A 62 7.92 11.05 32.52
CA ALA A 62 6.81 10.78 33.45
C ALA A 62 6.00 9.53 33.05
N LEU A 63 6.33 8.91 31.92
CA LEU A 63 5.64 7.73 31.41
C LEU A 63 6.12 6.45 32.12
N THR A 64 5.23 5.84 32.90
CA THR A 64 5.55 4.65 33.70
C THR A 64 5.37 3.34 32.93
N ASP A 65 4.50 3.31 31.93
CA ASP A 65 4.21 2.11 31.15
C ASP A 65 5.33 1.81 30.14
N SER A 66 6.03 0.69 30.33
CA SER A 66 7.17 0.30 29.51
C SER A 66 6.82 -0.01 28.04
N ARG A 67 5.60 -0.50 27.78
CA ARG A 67 5.14 -0.80 26.43
C ARG A 67 4.85 0.49 25.68
N LEU A 68 4.18 1.44 26.33
CA LEU A 68 3.87 2.75 25.77
C LEU A 68 5.16 3.55 25.53
N SER A 69 6.13 3.49 26.45
CA SER A 69 7.45 4.10 26.26
C SER A 69 8.17 3.56 25.03
N ARG A 70 8.14 2.24 24.81
CA ARG A 70 8.71 1.62 23.60
C ARG A 70 8.00 2.09 22.33
N LEU A 71 6.67 2.17 22.35
CA LEU A 71 5.90 2.67 21.21
C LEU A 71 6.26 4.12 20.89
N CYS A 72 6.39 4.98 21.92
CA CYS A 72 6.79 6.37 21.72
C CYS A 72 8.20 6.47 21.13
N ALA A 73 9.14 5.65 21.62
CA ALA A 73 10.49 5.59 21.05
C ALA A 73 10.49 5.17 19.57
N SER A 74 9.71 4.15 19.20
CA SER A 74 9.60 3.69 17.81
C SER A 74 8.99 4.74 16.87
N VAL A 75 8.03 5.53 17.36
CA VAL A 75 7.46 6.63 16.56
C VAL A 75 8.50 7.72 16.30
N LEU A 76 9.30 8.11 17.31
CA LEU A 76 10.37 9.10 17.12
C LEU A 76 11.46 8.63 16.15
N GLU A 77 11.79 7.33 16.16
CA GLU A 77 12.72 6.73 15.19
C GLU A 77 12.15 6.81 13.77
N LEU A 78 10.88 6.46 13.58
CA LEU A 78 10.21 6.58 12.28
C LEU A 78 10.13 8.03 11.79
N ASP A 79 9.85 8.99 12.67
CA ASP A 79 9.82 10.41 12.30
C ASP A 79 11.19 10.90 11.82
N HIS A 80 12.27 10.43 12.47
CA HIS A 80 13.63 10.73 12.05
C HIS A 80 13.96 10.12 10.68
N ASP A 81 13.55 8.86 10.46
CA ASP A 81 13.73 8.18 9.20
C ASP A 81 12.96 8.87 8.06
N VAL A 82 11.69 9.22 8.29
CA VAL A 82 10.87 9.96 7.32
C VAL A 82 11.56 11.25 6.92
N LYS A 83 11.98 12.06 7.90
CA LYS A 83 12.67 13.33 7.64
C LYS A 83 13.95 13.12 6.83
N THR A 84 14.72 12.07 7.15
CA THR A 84 15.94 11.71 6.42
C THR A 84 15.62 11.37 4.96
N ARG A 85 14.57 10.57 4.72
CA ARG A 85 14.15 10.18 3.37
C ARG A 85 13.57 11.34 2.58
N GLU A 86 12.82 12.23 3.21
CA GLU A 86 12.32 13.45 2.57
C GLU A 86 13.48 14.37 2.15
N GLY A 87 14.52 14.50 2.97
CA GLY A 87 15.75 15.22 2.63
C GLY A 87 16.44 14.61 1.40
N GLN A 88 16.65 13.30 1.40
CA GLN A 88 17.23 12.58 0.25
C GLN A 88 16.39 12.77 -1.02
N LEU A 89 15.07 12.70 -0.91
CA LEU A 89 14.16 12.92 -2.03
C LEU A 89 14.29 14.35 -2.57
N GLN A 90 14.42 15.34 -1.68
CA GLN A 90 14.59 16.73 -2.06
C GLN A 90 15.95 16.98 -2.73
N ASP A 91 17.03 16.32 -2.26
CA ASP A 91 18.35 16.39 -2.88
C ASP A 91 18.35 15.79 -4.28
N ILE A 92 17.77 14.59 -4.45
CA ILE A 92 17.60 13.95 -5.78
C ILE A 92 16.77 14.85 -6.70
N LYS A 93 15.70 15.47 -6.19
CA LYS A 93 14.88 16.39 -6.99
C LYS A 93 15.64 17.65 -7.41
N ASN A 94 16.60 18.10 -6.60
CA ASN A 94 17.43 19.27 -6.87
C ASN A 94 18.69 18.93 -7.68
N GLU A 95 18.98 17.64 -7.90
CA GLU A 95 20.12 17.19 -8.68
C GLU A 95 19.97 17.65 -10.14
N ALA A 96 20.88 18.52 -10.57
CA ALA A 96 20.96 18.95 -11.96
C ALA A 96 21.80 17.94 -12.76
N TYR A 97 21.30 17.55 -13.94
CA TYR A 97 22.05 16.71 -14.86
C TYR A 97 23.36 17.42 -15.27
N SER A 98 24.50 16.78 -14.98
CA SER A 98 25.81 17.25 -15.40
C SER A 98 26.34 16.35 -16.53
N PRO A 99 26.44 16.85 -17.79
CA PRO A 99 26.90 16.06 -18.93
C PRO A 99 28.36 15.59 -18.79
N ASP A 100 29.20 16.29 -18.02
CA ASP A 100 30.58 15.90 -17.76
C ASP A 100 30.70 14.64 -16.88
N GLN A 101 29.69 14.33 -16.05
CA GLN A 101 29.72 13.18 -15.16
C GLN A 101 29.56 11.84 -15.90
N TYR A 102 28.99 11.88 -17.10
CA TYR A 102 28.88 10.75 -18.03
C TYR A 102 29.77 10.93 -19.29
N GLY A 103 30.49 12.05 -19.37
CA GLY A 103 31.21 12.52 -20.55
C GLY A 103 32.67 12.09 -20.61
N SER A 104 33.06 10.92 -20.11
CA SER A 104 34.37 10.33 -20.44
C SER A 104 34.47 8.85 -20.06
N VAL A 105 33.45 8.04 -20.33
CA VAL A 105 33.73 6.62 -20.53
C VAL A 105 34.15 6.50 -22.00
N GLN A 106 35.46 6.49 -22.25
CA GLN A 106 35.96 6.00 -23.52
C GLN A 106 35.36 4.61 -23.70
N THR A 107 34.50 4.44 -24.70
CA THR A 107 34.01 3.12 -25.09
C THR A 107 35.24 2.31 -25.47
N PRO A 108 35.69 1.32 -24.67
CA PRO A 108 36.69 0.40 -25.17
C PRO A 108 36.09 -0.22 -26.43
N ASP A 109 36.88 -0.21 -27.50
CA ASP A 109 36.60 -0.78 -28.82
C ASP A 109 35.82 -2.09 -28.66
N TYR A 110 34.49 -2.01 -28.81
CA TYR A 110 33.61 -3.15 -28.62
C TYR A 110 33.65 -3.95 -29.90
N THR A 111 34.51 -4.96 -29.94
CA THR A 111 34.43 -6.01 -30.95
C THR A 111 33.40 -7.04 -30.47
N PRO A 112 32.22 -7.16 -31.12
CA PRO A 112 31.23 -8.16 -30.74
C PRO A 112 31.82 -9.58 -30.90
N PRO A 113 31.59 -10.49 -29.95
CA PRO A 113 32.06 -11.87 -30.06
C PRO A 113 31.37 -12.60 -31.22
N PRO A 114 32.04 -13.53 -31.91
CA PRO A 114 31.46 -14.28 -33.02
C PRO A 114 30.35 -15.21 -32.53
N VAL A 115 29.15 -15.05 -33.10
CA VAL A 115 28.01 -15.93 -32.85
C VAL A 115 28.20 -17.25 -33.60
N ASN A 116 28.37 -18.34 -32.86
CA ASN A 116 28.44 -19.68 -33.45
C ASN A 116 27.04 -20.32 -33.42
N PRO A 117 26.44 -20.70 -34.56
CA PRO A 117 25.11 -21.28 -34.59
C PRO A 117 25.17 -22.75 -34.17
N THR A 118 24.53 -23.10 -33.06
CA THR A 118 24.24 -24.50 -32.70
C THR A 118 22.80 -24.85 -33.09
N PRO A 119 22.56 -25.98 -33.76
CA PRO A 119 21.25 -26.34 -34.29
C PRO A 119 20.30 -26.85 -33.20
N SER A 120 19.04 -26.43 -33.38
CA SER A 120 17.87 -26.74 -32.58
C SER A 120 17.39 -28.18 -32.78
N ALA A 121 17.05 -28.87 -31.68
CA ALA A 121 16.02 -29.92 -31.67
C ALA A 121 15.61 -30.29 -30.23
N ASN A 122 14.46 -29.81 -29.75
CA ASN A 122 13.25 -30.64 -29.71
C ASN A 122 12.07 -29.91 -29.05
N ALA A 123 10.92 -30.03 -29.71
CA ALA A 123 9.61 -29.64 -29.21
C ALA A 123 9.05 -30.72 -28.28
N GLY A 124 8.29 -30.33 -27.26
CA GLY A 124 7.53 -31.27 -26.43
C GLY A 124 6.95 -30.71 -25.14
N THR A 125 5.81 -30.03 -25.27
CA THR A 125 4.57 -30.18 -24.47
C THR A 125 4.57 -30.14 -22.92
N SER A 126 3.66 -29.28 -22.44
CA SER A 126 2.73 -29.45 -21.29
C SER A 126 3.25 -29.55 -19.83
N GLN A 127 2.71 -28.62 -19.04
CA GLN A 127 2.12 -28.81 -17.71
C GLN A 127 3.01 -28.95 -16.47
N GLN A 128 2.48 -28.29 -15.43
CA GLN A 128 2.55 -28.59 -14.00
C GLN A 128 3.60 -27.91 -13.12
N ALA A 129 3.07 -26.98 -12.31
CA ALA A 129 3.14 -26.98 -10.85
C ALA A 129 4.20 -27.92 -10.25
N GLY A 130 5.34 -27.32 -9.90
CA GLY A 130 6.36 -27.94 -9.07
C GLY A 130 6.55 -27.11 -7.81
N ALA A 131 5.91 -27.54 -6.73
CA ALA A 131 6.27 -27.15 -5.38
C ALA A 131 7.73 -27.55 -5.14
N SER A 132 8.63 -26.57 -5.14
CA SER A 132 9.96 -26.74 -4.58
C SER A 132 9.88 -26.39 -3.10
N ALA A 133 9.90 -27.43 -2.27
CA ALA A 133 10.21 -27.35 -0.85
C ALA A 133 11.64 -26.80 -0.67
N GLY A 134 11.83 -25.51 -0.92
CA GLY A 134 12.96 -24.76 -0.42
C GLY A 134 12.58 -24.30 0.96
N ALA A 135 13.34 -24.72 1.97
CA ALA A 135 13.16 -24.37 3.38
C ALA A 135 12.66 -22.92 3.52
N GLN A 136 11.37 -22.76 3.85
CA GLN A 136 10.80 -21.46 4.10
C GLN A 136 11.30 -21.03 5.47
N SER A 137 12.28 -20.15 5.50
CA SER A 137 12.63 -19.46 6.73
C SER A 137 11.54 -18.42 7.02
N LEU A 138 11.35 -18.08 8.30
CA LEU A 138 10.47 -16.99 8.70
C LEU A 138 11.28 -15.70 8.72
N CYS A 139 10.69 -14.60 8.26
CA CYS A 139 11.28 -13.29 8.36
C CYS A 139 11.44 -12.92 9.85
N PRO A 140 12.64 -12.56 10.33
CA PRO A 140 12.85 -12.18 11.74
C PRO A 140 12.14 -10.88 12.14
N ASN A 141 11.72 -10.06 11.17
CA ASN A 141 11.08 -8.77 11.43
C ASN A 141 9.55 -8.87 11.48
N CYS A 142 8.92 -9.61 10.55
CA CYS A 142 7.45 -9.69 10.48
C CYS A 142 6.85 -11.11 10.59
N GLY A 143 7.69 -12.14 10.73
CA GLY A 143 7.24 -13.53 10.90
C GLY A 143 6.65 -14.19 9.66
N GLN A 144 6.66 -13.54 8.49
CA GLN A 144 6.13 -14.11 7.25
C GLN A 144 7.13 -15.09 6.60
N PRO A 145 6.65 -16.12 5.88
CA PRO A 145 7.52 -17.07 5.19
C PRO A 145 8.28 -16.38 4.05
N ILE A 146 9.60 -16.53 4.06
CA ILE A 146 10.51 -16.02 3.05
C ILE A 146 11.15 -17.17 2.29
N ARG A 147 11.46 -16.96 1.00
CA ARG A 147 12.20 -17.96 0.22
C ARG A 147 13.64 -18.02 0.70
N ALA A 148 14.21 -19.23 0.79
CA ALA A 148 15.64 -19.41 0.98
C ALA A 148 16.39 -18.61 -0.11
N ASN A 149 17.15 -17.59 0.29
CA ASN A 149 17.87 -16.61 -0.54
C ASN A 149 17.14 -15.32 -0.96
N ALA A 150 16.05 -14.93 -0.31
CA ALA A 150 15.51 -13.58 -0.48
C ALA A 150 16.47 -12.52 0.12
N LEU A 151 16.83 -11.49 -0.66
CA LEU A 151 17.61 -10.33 -0.17
C LEU A 151 16.76 -9.41 0.71
N TYR A 152 15.47 -9.27 0.39
CA TYR A 152 14.50 -8.43 1.10
C TYR A 152 13.21 -9.21 1.36
N CYS A 153 12.55 -8.91 2.47
CA CYS A 153 11.23 -9.44 2.76
C CYS A 153 10.19 -8.78 1.85
N ARG A 154 9.41 -9.58 1.11
CA ARG A 154 8.34 -9.07 0.24
C ARG A 154 7.15 -8.48 1.00
N ASN A 155 7.03 -8.75 2.31
CA ASN A 155 5.89 -8.31 3.10
C ASN A 155 6.19 -7.06 3.94
N CYS A 156 7.37 -6.95 4.54
CA CYS A 156 7.75 -5.78 5.36
C CYS A 156 8.94 -4.98 4.82
N GLY A 157 9.55 -5.37 3.71
CA GLY A 157 10.69 -4.67 3.11
C GLY A 157 12.03 -4.84 3.84
N ALA A 158 12.06 -5.51 4.99
CA ALA A 158 13.29 -5.69 5.76
C ALA A 158 14.38 -6.44 4.98
N LYS A 159 15.63 -5.98 5.06
CA LYS A 159 16.81 -6.60 4.45
C LYS A 159 17.20 -7.86 5.24
N LEU A 160 17.37 -8.99 4.55
CA LEU A 160 17.60 -10.31 5.15
C LEU A 160 19.03 -10.83 4.95
N ARG A 161 19.72 -10.32 3.92
CA ARG A 161 21.13 -10.57 3.62
C ARG A 161 21.82 -9.28 3.22
#